data_AF-A0A960DQT3-F1
#
_entry.id   AF-A0A960DQT3-F1
#
_cell.length_a   1.000
_cell.length_b   1.000
_cell.length_c   1.000
_cell.angle_alpha   90.00
_cell.angle_beta   90.00
_cell.angle_gamma   90.00
#
_symmetry.space_group_name_H-M   'P 1'
#
loop_
_entity.id
_entity.type
_entity.pdbx_description
1 polymer ?
#
loop_
_entity_poly.entity_id
_entity_poly.type
_entity_poly.pdbx_seq_one_letter_code
_entity_poly.pdbx_strand_id
1 'polypeptide(L)'
;MPIHPFEDTENYWGYMPLVWGAVHRGYATRPERAAEELAALVAAAHERGLHVWLDVVFNHTGDDGVAHPVRSLRGLDERNLYRHHSDGRPYNDSGCGNDVNPAHPYVRELVMEGLQRLADLGVDGFRF
;
A
#
# COMPACT_ATOMS: atom_id res chain seq x y z
N MET A 1 10.68 -2.87 4.01
CA MET A 1 9.46 -2.58 4.80
C MET A 1 8.57 -1.65 3.97
N PRO A 2 7.25 -1.74 4.12
CA PRO A 2 6.29 -0.96 3.34
C PRO A 2 6.51 0.54 3.41
N ILE A 3 6.30 1.20 2.28
CA ILE A 3 6.43 2.67 2.15
C ILE A 3 5.09 3.36 1.89
N HIS A 4 4.00 2.60 1.71
CA HIS A 4 2.67 3.18 1.58
C HIS A 4 2.22 3.81 2.91
N PRO A 5 1.41 4.88 2.88
CA PRO A 5 0.84 5.46 4.09
C PRO A 5 0.06 4.44 4.91
N PHE A 6 0.27 4.45 6.22
CA PHE A 6 -0.45 3.66 7.23
C PHE A 6 -0.70 4.52 8.48
N GLU A 7 -1.43 4.01 9.47
CA GLU A 7 -1.64 4.72 10.75
C GLU A 7 -0.45 4.56 11.70
N ASP A 8 0.13 5.69 12.14
CA ASP A 8 1.33 5.71 12.99
C ASP A 8 1.11 5.25 14.44
N THR A 9 -0.11 4.90 14.84
CA THR A 9 -0.40 4.43 16.19
C THR A 9 -0.12 2.94 16.29
N GLU A 10 1.00 2.58 16.93
CA GLU A 10 1.44 1.22 17.29
C GLU A 10 1.96 0.33 16.13
N ASN A 11 1.77 0.72 14.87
CA ASN A 11 2.31 -0.03 13.74
C ASN A 11 3.70 0.48 13.32
N TYR A 12 4.77 -0.10 13.87
CA TYR A 12 6.14 0.27 13.49
C TYR A 12 6.52 -0.22 12.08
N TRP A 13 6.09 -1.42 11.69
CA TRP A 13 6.52 -2.04 10.44
C TRP A 13 5.78 -1.51 9.21
N GLY A 14 4.57 -1.00 9.36
CA GLY A 14 3.80 -0.37 8.28
C GLY A 14 3.03 -1.31 7.36
N TYR A 15 2.88 -2.60 7.71
CA TYR A 15 2.08 -3.57 6.94
C TYR A 15 0.56 -3.38 7.15
N MET A 16 0.06 -2.14 7.05
CA MET A 16 -1.36 -1.80 7.07
C MET A 16 -1.63 -0.61 6.12
N PRO A 17 -1.42 -0.78 4.80
CA PRO A 17 -1.46 0.34 3.86
C PRO A 17 -2.87 0.91 3.70
N LEU A 18 -2.97 2.23 3.57
CA LEU A 18 -4.21 2.96 3.33
C LEU A 18 -4.30 3.49 1.89
N VAL A 19 -3.18 3.91 1.30
CA VAL A 19 -3.13 4.55 -0.02
C VAL A 19 -2.00 3.96 -0.86
N TRP A 20 -2.34 3.12 -1.84
CA TRP A 20 -1.35 2.56 -2.76
C TRP A 20 -0.80 3.61 -3.71
N GLY A 21 0.48 3.49 -4.06
CA GLY A 21 1.23 4.41 -4.91
C GLY A 21 1.70 5.70 -4.24
N ALA A 22 1.27 5.99 -3.00
CA ALA A 22 1.78 7.11 -2.21
C ALA A 22 2.97 6.68 -1.34
N VAL A 23 3.79 7.65 -0.94
CA VAL A 23 4.91 7.47 0.02
C VAL A 23 4.49 7.98 1.39
N HIS A 24 4.80 7.20 2.44
CA HIS A 24 4.44 7.51 3.82
C HIS A 24 5.12 8.79 4.27
N ARG A 25 4.31 9.75 4.71
CA ARG A 25 4.77 11.10 5.00
C ARG A 25 5.64 11.16 6.26
N GLY A 26 5.45 10.23 7.19
CA GLY A 26 6.22 10.13 8.43
C GLY A 26 7.68 9.70 8.22
N TYR A 27 8.04 9.17 7.04
CA TYR A 27 9.42 8.81 6.72
C TYR A 27 10.24 9.96 6.13
N ALA A 28 9.60 11.04 5.71
CA ALA A 28 10.23 12.16 5.02
C ALA A 28 10.66 13.26 5.99
N THR A 29 11.75 13.96 5.67
CA THR A 29 12.13 15.19 6.40
C THR A 29 11.19 16.34 6.08
N ARG A 30 10.64 16.35 4.86
CA ARG A 30 9.56 17.23 4.41
C ARG A 30 8.35 16.40 3.99
N PRO A 31 7.33 16.24 4.86
CA PRO A 31 6.16 15.39 4.62
C PRO A 31 5.44 15.60 3.28
N GLU A 32 5.47 16.81 2.73
CA GLU A 32 4.88 17.18 1.44
C GLU A 32 5.74 16.78 0.22
N ARG A 33 7.03 16.50 0.43
CA ARG A 33 7.99 16.09 -0.61
C ARG A 33 8.42 14.63 -0.48
N ALA A 34 7.65 13.80 0.25
CA ALA A 34 8.03 12.42 0.56
C ALA A 34 8.41 11.58 -0.69
N ALA A 35 7.66 11.72 -1.78
CA ALA A 35 7.96 11.03 -3.04
C ALA A 35 9.25 11.54 -3.71
N GLU A 36 9.48 12.86 -3.67
CA GLU A 36 10.70 13.47 -4.22
C GLU A 36 11.94 13.08 -3.40
N GLU A 37 11.82 13.01 -2.06
CA GLU A 37 12.89 12.53 -1.19
C GLU A 37 13.20 11.05 -1.42
N LEU A 38 12.18 10.22 -1.68
CA LEU A 38 12.40 8.82 -2.07
C LEU A 38 13.13 8.73 -3.43
N ALA A 39 12.71 9.48 -4.44
CA ALA A 39 13.39 9.49 -5.73
C ALA A 39 14.85 9.96 -5.61
N ALA A 40 15.13 10.95 -4.76
CA ALA A 40 16.50 11.41 -4.49
C ALA A 40 17.33 10.32 -3.77
N LEU A 41 16.73 9.57 -2.84
CA LEU A 41 17.38 8.43 -2.19
C LEU A 41 17.72 7.34 -3.21
N VAL A 42 16.79 7.02 -4.09
CA VAL A 42 16.98 6.01 -5.15
C VAL A 42 18.14 6.44 -6.07
N ALA A 43 18.14 7.68 -6.56
CA ALA A 43 19.22 8.20 -7.40
C ALA A 43 20.59 8.12 -6.70
N ALA A 44 20.67 8.49 -5.41
CA ALA A 44 21.90 8.40 -4.64
C ALA A 44 22.36 6.94 -4.40
N ALA A 45 21.42 5.99 -4.29
CA ALA A 45 21.73 4.57 -4.20
C ALA A 45 22.30 4.04 -5.53
N HIS A 46 21.71 4.44 -6.65
CA HIS A 46 22.18 4.08 -7.99
C HIS A 46 23.57 4.61 -8.30
N GLU A 47 23.91 5.84 -7.88
CA GLU A 47 25.29 6.39 -7.96
C GLU A 47 26.33 5.50 -7.25
N ARG A 48 25.88 4.67 -6.30
CA ARG A 48 26.70 3.72 -5.54
C ARG A 48 26.58 2.28 -6.03
N GLY A 49 25.86 2.04 -7.13
CA GLY A 49 25.64 0.71 -7.70
C GLY A 49 24.71 -0.17 -6.87
N LEU A 50 23.82 0.42 -6.07
CA LEU A 50 22.85 -0.30 -5.23
C LEU A 50 21.46 -0.23 -5.86
N HIS A 51 20.80 -1.40 -5.99
CA HIS A 51 19.38 -1.45 -6.37
C HIS A 51 18.48 -1.22 -5.15
N VAL A 52 17.34 -0.56 -5.37
CA VAL A 52 16.32 -0.28 -4.37
C VAL A 52 15.07 -1.08 -4.68
N TRP A 53 14.68 -1.95 -3.74
CA TRP A 53 13.49 -2.77 -3.82
C TRP A 53 12.49 -2.34 -2.75
N LEU A 54 11.23 -2.20 -3.15
CA LEU A 54 10.16 -1.83 -2.22
C LEU A 54 9.36 -3.06 -1.78
N ASP A 55 9.16 -3.17 -0.47
CA ASP A 55 8.20 -4.12 0.10
C ASP A 55 6.80 -3.54 -0.08
N VAL A 56 5.89 -4.29 -0.69
CA VAL A 56 4.55 -3.78 -1.05
C VAL A 56 3.46 -4.72 -0.56
N VAL A 57 2.38 -4.13 -0.07
CA VAL A 57 1.25 -4.86 0.52
C VAL A 57 0.00 -4.53 -0.27
N PHE A 58 -0.45 -5.49 -1.07
CA PHE A 58 -1.67 -5.39 -1.88
C PHE A 58 -2.73 -6.44 -1.52
N ASN A 59 -2.40 -7.38 -0.62
CA ASN A 59 -3.32 -8.45 -0.25
C ASN A 59 -4.41 -8.00 0.76
N HIS A 60 -4.14 -6.98 1.57
CA HIS A 60 -5.08 -6.36 2.50
C HIS A 60 -4.81 -4.85 2.62
N THR A 61 -5.67 -4.15 3.35
CA THR A 61 -5.53 -2.71 3.68
C THR A 61 -5.66 -2.47 5.18
N GLY A 62 -5.25 -1.28 5.64
CA GLY A 62 -5.50 -0.79 7.00
C GLY A 62 -6.94 -0.32 7.27
N ASP A 63 -7.90 -0.70 6.41
CA ASP A 63 -9.34 -0.39 6.56
C ASP A 63 -10.04 -1.55 7.32
N ASP A 64 -9.56 -1.86 8.53
CA ASP A 64 -9.84 -3.08 9.27
C ASP A 64 -11.20 -3.08 10.01
N GLY A 65 -12.23 -3.67 9.40
CA GLY A 65 -13.51 -3.96 10.06
C GLY A 65 -14.33 -2.78 10.63
N VAL A 66 -15.59 -3.05 10.96
CA VAL A 66 -16.58 -2.02 11.40
C VAL A 66 -16.22 -1.25 12.67
N ALA A 67 -15.21 -1.68 13.43
CA ALA A 67 -14.77 -1.00 14.65
C ALA A 67 -13.87 0.21 14.36
N HIS A 68 -13.31 0.31 13.15
CA HIS A 68 -12.36 1.36 12.77
C HIS A 68 -12.99 2.33 11.76
N PRO A 69 -12.54 3.60 11.70
CA PRO A 69 -13.01 4.55 10.69
C PRO A 69 -12.80 4.04 9.27
N VAL A 70 -13.78 4.29 8.40
CA VAL A 70 -13.69 4.02 6.95
C VAL A 70 -12.78 5.08 6.30
N ARG A 71 -11.70 4.67 5.64
CA ARG A 71 -10.65 5.58 5.15
C ARG A 71 -10.29 5.41 3.68
N SER A 72 -10.50 4.23 3.10
CA SER A 72 -10.02 3.89 1.77
C SER A 72 -11.06 3.10 0.99
N LEU A 73 -10.68 1.96 0.39
CA LEU A 73 -11.50 1.15 -0.50
C LEU A 73 -12.84 0.74 0.10
N ARG A 74 -12.93 0.61 1.44
CA ARG A 74 -14.17 0.20 2.11
C ARG A 74 -15.27 1.25 1.93
N GLY A 75 -14.90 2.53 1.93
CA GLY A 75 -15.83 3.63 1.73
C GLY A 75 -16.24 3.83 0.26
N LEU A 76 -15.48 3.27 -0.67
CA LEU A 76 -15.77 3.31 -2.09
C LEU A 76 -16.74 2.20 -2.48
N ASP A 77 -16.36 0.94 -2.21
CA ASP A 77 -17.20 -0.23 -2.50
C ASP A 77 -16.66 -1.48 -1.79
N GLU A 78 -16.95 -1.61 -0.49
CA GLU A 78 -16.49 -2.73 0.33
C GLU A 78 -16.82 -4.10 -0.30
N ARG A 79 -18.05 -4.28 -0.78
CA ARG A 79 -18.57 -5.58 -1.23
C ARG A 79 -17.84 -6.11 -2.46
N ASN A 80 -17.44 -5.24 -3.38
CA ASN A 80 -16.79 -5.65 -4.62
C ASN A 80 -15.27 -5.58 -4.55
N LEU A 81 -14.71 -4.63 -3.78
CA LEU A 81 -13.26 -4.41 -3.68
C LEU A 81 -12.56 -5.33 -2.67
N TYR A 82 -13.31 -5.92 -1.74
CA TYR A 82 -12.82 -6.98 -0.83
C TYR A 82 -13.52 -8.31 -1.09
N ARG A 83 -12.84 -9.40 -0.73
CA ARG A 83 -13.37 -10.75 -0.82
C ARG A 83 -14.35 -11.00 0.32
N HIS A 84 -15.53 -11.52 -0.05
CA HIS A 84 -16.55 -11.96 0.90
C HIS A 84 -17.00 -13.38 0.57
N HIS A 85 -17.31 -14.16 1.60
CA HIS A 85 -18.01 -15.43 1.45
C HIS A 85 -19.44 -15.19 0.94
N SER A 86 -20.11 -16.24 0.46
CA SER A 86 -21.49 -16.15 -0.04
C SER A 86 -22.51 -15.67 1.01
N ASP A 87 -22.17 -15.82 2.29
CA ASP A 87 -22.97 -15.34 3.43
C ASP A 87 -22.64 -13.90 3.85
N GLY A 88 -21.73 -13.23 3.14
CA GLY A 88 -21.34 -11.84 3.39
C GLY A 88 -20.26 -11.64 4.44
N ARG A 89 -19.70 -12.70 5.04
CA ARG A 89 -18.53 -12.56 5.93
C ARG A 89 -17.26 -12.23 5.13
N PRO A 90 -16.38 -11.35 5.61
CA PRO A 90 -15.12 -11.06 4.94
C PRO A 90 -14.19 -12.29 4.99
N TYR A 91 -13.41 -12.50 3.92
CA TYR A 91 -12.25 -13.38 4.01
C TYR A 91 -11.17 -12.75 4.89
N ASN A 92 -10.32 -13.60 5.48
CA ASN A 92 -9.17 -13.17 6.28
C ASN A 92 -7.98 -14.14 6.12
N ASP A 93 -7.67 -14.51 4.88
CA ASP A 93 -6.52 -15.33 4.50
C ASP A 93 -5.21 -14.60 4.84
N SER A 94 -5.18 -13.26 4.77
CA SER A 94 -4.06 -12.41 5.20
C SER A 94 -3.79 -12.44 6.71
N GLY A 95 -4.80 -12.75 7.52
CA GLY A 95 -4.76 -12.61 8.98
C GLY A 95 -4.91 -11.17 9.48
N CYS A 96 -5.15 -10.20 8.59
CA CYS A 96 -5.19 -8.76 8.88
C CYS A 96 -6.62 -8.15 8.91
N GLY A 97 -7.64 -9.00 8.86
CA GLY A 97 -9.06 -8.63 9.02
C GLY A 97 -9.83 -8.42 7.71
N ASN A 98 -9.14 -8.26 6.59
CA ASN A 98 -9.73 -8.18 5.25
C ASN A 98 -8.78 -8.78 4.20
N ASP A 99 -9.35 -9.20 3.07
CA ASP A 99 -8.59 -9.52 1.87
C ASP A 99 -9.14 -8.75 0.69
N VAL A 100 -8.25 -8.06 -0.02
CA VAL A 100 -8.57 -7.36 -1.27
C VAL A 100 -9.01 -8.39 -2.32
N ASN A 101 -9.92 -8.00 -3.22
CA ASN A 101 -10.36 -8.84 -4.33
C ASN A 101 -9.49 -8.65 -5.60
N PRO A 102 -8.46 -9.47 -5.85
CA PRO A 102 -7.58 -9.31 -7.00
C PRO A 102 -8.26 -9.65 -8.34
N ALA A 103 -9.43 -10.30 -8.32
CA ALA A 103 -10.17 -10.59 -9.54
C ALA A 103 -10.95 -9.36 -10.06
N HIS A 104 -11.18 -8.36 -9.20
CA HIS A 104 -11.93 -7.16 -9.58
C HIS A 104 -11.09 -6.28 -10.53
N PRO A 105 -11.61 -5.91 -11.73
CA PRO A 105 -10.85 -5.12 -12.70
C PRO A 105 -10.26 -3.82 -12.15
N TYR A 106 -11.06 -3.05 -11.40
CA TYR A 106 -10.61 -1.81 -10.79
C TYR A 106 -9.49 -2.02 -9.75
N VAL A 107 -9.53 -3.12 -9.00
CA VAL A 107 -8.46 -3.44 -8.04
C VAL A 107 -7.16 -3.72 -8.79
N ARG A 108 -7.22 -4.51 -9.87
CA ARG A 108 -6.03 -4.78 -10.71
C ARG A 108 -5.46 -3.50 -11.30
N GLU A 109 -6.31 -2.64 -11.84
CA GLU A 109 -5.91 -1.32 -12.36
C GLU A 109 -5.25 -0.48 -11.27
N LEU A 110 -5.85 -0.40 -10.08
CA LEU A 110 -5.32 0.36 -8.95
C LEU A 110 -3.95 -0.18 -8.47
N VAL A 111 -3.77 -1.51 -8.42
CA VAL A 111 -2.48 -2.13 -8.10
C VAL A 111 -1.43 -1.76 -9.14
N MET A 112 -1.77 -1.87 -10.43
CA MET A 112 -0.84 -1.54 -11.53
C MET A 112 -0.47 -0.05 -11.53
N GLU A 113 -1.43 0.84 -11.32
CA GLU A 113 -1.20 2.29 -11.19
C GLU A 113 -0.33 2.64 -9.98
N GLY A 114 -0.56 1.96 -8.85
CA GLY A 114 0.26 2.13 -7.65
C GLY A 114 1.70 1.68 -7.87
N LEU A 115 1.90 0.52 -8.49
CA LEU A 115 3.22 0.00 -8.86
C LEU A 115 3.92 0.92 -9.87
N GLN A 116 3.21 1.39 -10.91
CA GLN A 116 3.76 2.30 -11.91
C GLN A 116 4.23 3.61 -11.28
N ARG A 117 3.40 4.22 -10.42
CA ARG A 117 3.80 5.45 -9.70
C ARG A 117 5.08 5.29 -8.89
N LEU A 118 5.27 4.14 -8.24
CA LEU A 118 6.50 3.86 -7.52
C LEU A 118 7.68 3.59 -8.45
N ALA A 119 7.45 2.85 -9.54
CA ALA A 119 8.45 2.60 -10.57
C ALA A 119 8.95 3.92 -11.21
N ASP A 120 8.07 4.90 -11.40
CA ASP A 120 8.41 6.23 -11.91
C ASP A 120 9.37 7.00 -10.98
N LEU A 121 9.48 6.61 -9.70
CA LEU A 121 10.48 7.14 -8.76
C LEU A 121 11.87 6.50 -8.93
N GLY A 122 12.02 5.57 -9.87
CA GLY A 122 13.28 4.92 -10.25
C GLY A 122 13.59 3.62 -9.51
N VAL A 123 12.66 3.05 -8.75
CA VAL A 123 12.92 1.79 -8.01
C VAL A 123 13.15 0.60 -8.95
N ASP A 124 13.95 -0.37 -8.51
CA ASP A 124 14.40 -1.48 -9.35
C ASP A 124 13.49 -2.72 -9.26
N GLY A 125 12.62 -2.78 -8.26
CA GLY A 125 11.74 -3.92 -8.08
C GLY A 125 10.84 -3.85 -6.86
N PHE A 126 9.99 -4.86 -6.75
CA PHE A 126 9.00 -5.00 -5.70
C PHE A 126 9.09 -6.38 -5.06
N ARG A 127 8.90 -6.43 -3.74
CA ARG A 127 8.75 -7.64 -2.95
C ARG A 127 7.31 -7.68 -2.46
N PHE A 128 6.57 -8.71 -2.83
CA PHE A 128 5.19 -8.97 -2.41
C PHE A 128 5.19 -9.92 -1.20
#